data_AF-C7NP02-F1
#
_entry.id   AF-C7NP02-F1
#
_cell.length_a   1.000
_cell.length_b   1.000
_cell.length_c   1.000
_cell.angle_alpha   90.00
_cell.angle_beta   90.00
_cell.angle_gamma   90.00
#
_symmetry.space_group_name_H-M   'P 1'
#
loop_
_entity.id
_entity.type
_entity.pdbx_description
1 polymer ?
#
loop_
_entity_poly.entity_id
_entity_poly.type
_entity_poly.pdbx_seq_one_letter_code
_entity_poly.pdbx_strand_id
1 'polypeptide(L)'
;MSDQRDGADQLALSRGPTGPSQYTSPEAKARFAVAKYFGAGSDGQWSVEEIADALDISTRQVYRYINESEIGREVRETVAMTEAEWRLDAALALREEIERLEEIETALHERTTTVPTDFEEQTVEGTPTRDGQVILVDGDVYSLTIPVPNEYEKITDYGPDIEQIQKEKRQYIDQITTLLGLVDFDQHHPEHGPSEGSGTTPVQFREIDNGCDEQSG
;
A
#
# COMPACT_ATOMS: atom_id res chain seq x y z
N MET A 1 -13.84 29.33 22.43
CA MET A 1 -12.58 29.32 23.20
C MET A 1 -11.66 28.39 22.47
N SER A 2 -10.70 28.96 21.76
CA SER A 2 -9.62 28.23 21.09
C SER A 2 -8.62 27.83 22.15
N ASP A 3 -8.25 26.56 22.22
CA ASP A 3 -7.00 26.19 22.87
C ASP A 3 -6.34 25.03 22.15
N GLN A 4 -5.14 25.33 21.68
CA GLN A 4 -4.14 24.46 21.09
C GLN A 4 -3.90 23.20 21.91
N ARG A 5 -3.63 22.11 21.19
CA ARG A 5 -2.50 21.23 21.49
C ARG A 5 -2.00 20.62 20.19
N ASP A 6 -1.12 21.40 19.55
CA ASP A 6 -0.13 20.91 18.60
C ASP A 6 0.66 19.77 19.24
N GLY A 7 0.26 18.54 18.93
CA GLY A 7 0.96 17.31 19.32
C GLY A 7 1.87 16.74 18.22
N ALA A 8 1.98 17.42 17.08
CA ALA A 8 2.68 16.90 15.89
C ALA A 8 4.18 17.20 15.84
N ASP A 9 4.74 18.01 16.78
CA ASP A 9 6.10 18.55 16.64
C ASP A 9 7.19 17.89 17.52
N GLN A 10 6.91 16.78 18.20
CA GLN A 10 7.89 16.15 19.12
C GLN A 10 8.56 14.86 18.63
N LEU A 11 8.37 14.48 17.37
CA LEU A 11 9.28 13.54 16.70
C LEU A 11 10.33 14.29 15.89
N ALA A 12 11.05 15.21 16.56
CA ALA A 12 12.39 15.58 16.12
C ALA A 12 13.32 14.37 16.33
N LEU A 13 13.12 13.32 15.53
CA LEU A 13 14.14 12.31 15.23
C LEU A 13 15.40 13.11 14.97
N SER A 14 16.41 12.93 15.83
CA SER A 14 17.70 13.60 15.76
C SER A 14 18.20 13.47 14.33
N ARG A 15 17.96 14.50 13.51
CA ARG A 15 18.33 14.51 12.09
C ARG A 15 19.84 14.36 12.11
N GLY A 16 20.31 13.26 11.54
CA GLY A 16 21.73 12.97 11.44
C GLY A 16 22.47 14.16 10.83
N PRO A 17 23.80 14.16 10.89
CA PRO A 17 24.61 15.24 10.34
C PRO A 17 24.16 15.61 8.92
N THR A 18 23.95 16.90 8.69
CA THR A 18 23.44 17.47 7.43
C THR A 18 24.53 17.69 6.38
N GLY A 19 25.80 17.42 6.70
CA GLY A 19 26.90 17.61 5.78
C GLY A 19 28.16 16.82 6.12
N PRO A 20 29.07 16.65 5.14
CA PRO A 20 30.24 15.79 5.26
C PRO A 20 31.31 16.45 6.15
N SER A 21 31.30 17.78 6.28
CA SER A 21 32.21 18.53 7.15
C SER A 21 32.05 18.19 8.64
N GLN A 22 30.92 17.59 9.04
CA GLN A 22 30.65 17.18 10.42
C GLN A 22 31.38 15.88 10.79
N TYR A 23 31.92 15.15 9.81
CA TYR A 23 32.70 13.95 10.04
C TYR A 23 34.19 14.24 10.01
N THR A 24 34.92 13.77 11.01
CA THR A 24 36.38 13.94 11.07
C THR A 24 37.13 12.91 10.22
N SER A 25 36.55 11.72 10.04
CA SER A 25 37.15 10.63 9.25
C SER A 25 36.85 10.78 7.75
N PRO A 26 37.86 10.73 6.85
CA PRO A 26 37.65 10.71 5.40
C PRO A 26 36.73 9.58 4.94
N GLU A 27 36.82 8.43 5.61
CA GLU A 27 35.99 7.26 5.31
C GLU A 27 34.51 7.51 5.68
N ALA A 28 34.25 8.17 6.81
CA ALA A 28 32.91 8.54 7.22
C ALA A 28 32.30 9.61 6.30
N LYS A 29 33.11 10.56 5.83
CA LYS A 29 32.69 11.53 4.78
C LYS A 29 32.29 10.82 3.50
N ALA A 30 33.11 9.85 3.05
CA ALA A 30 32.84 9.07 1.86
C ALA A 30 31.55 8.24 2.00
N ARG A 31 31.37 7.54 3.13
CA ARG A 31 30.12 6.82 3.44
C ARG A 31 28.90 7.74 3.39
N PHE A 32 28.97 8.90 4.04
CA PHE A 32 27.87 9.87 4.04
C PHE A 32 27.55 10.37 2.62
N ALA A 33 28.56 10.77 1.86
CA ALA A 33 28.36 11.29 0.51
C ALA A 33 27.81 10.23 -0.45
N VAL A 34 28.29 8.99 -0.34
CA VAL A 34 27.74 7.85 -1.11
C VAL A 34 26.32 7.51 -0.67
N ALA A 35 25.98 7.62 0.62
CA ALA A 35 24.61 7.41 1.09
C ALA A 35 23.66 8.48 0.52
N LYS A 36 24.10 9.74 0.47
CA LYS A 36 23.37 10.83 -0.19
C LYS A 36 23.18 10.60 -1.69
N TYR A 37 24.15 10.00 -2.38
CA TYR A 37 24.00 9.58 -3.78
C TYR A 37 22.86 8.57 -3.98
N PHE A 38 22.63 7.68 -3.01
CA PHE A 38 21.52 6.71 -3.05
C PHE A 38 20.22 7.25 -2.45
N GLY A 39 20.14 8.56 -2.17
CA GLY A 39 18.93 9.19 -1.67
C GLY A 39 18.67 8.98 -0.17
N ALA A 40 19.70 8.59 0.60
CA ALA A 40 19.55 8.43 2.04
C ALA A 40 19.37 9.79 2.74
N GLY A 41 18.20 10.00 3.37
CA GLY A 41 17.89 11.17 4.21
C GLY A 41 16.93 12.17 3.58
N SER A 42 16.57 13.21 4.34
CA SER A 42 15.53 14.19 3.97
C SER A 42 15.95 15.25 2.95
N ASP A 43 17.25 15.43 2.75
CA ASP A 43 17.80 16.60 2.04
C ASP A 43 18.02 16.34 0.53
N GLY A 44 17.38 15.29 0.00
CA GLY A 44 17.47 14.92 -1.41
C GLY A 44 18.73 14.14 -1.78
N GLN A 45 18.76 13.70 -3.04
CA GLN A 45 19.85 12.96 -3.64
C GLN A 45 20.94 13.91 -4.11
N TRP A 46 22.20 13.61 -3.79
CA TRP A 46 23.34 14.39 -4.29
C TRP A 46 23.82 13.90 -5.66
N SER A 47 24.20 14.85 -6.51
CA SER A 47 24.85 14.55 -7.78
C SER A 47 26.31 14.12 -7.56
N VAL A 48 26.91 13.52 -8.60
CA VAL A 48 28.31 13.10 -8.58
C VAL A 48 29.24 14.31 -8.41
N GLU A 49 28.87 15.45 -8.99
CA GLU A 49 29.58 16.72 -8.90
C GLU A 49 29.55 17.28 -7.48
N GLU A 50 28.38 17.26 -6.83
CA GLU A 50 28.24 17.73 -5.44
C GLU A 50 29.08 16.88 -4.48
N ILE A 51 29.17 15.57 -4.72
CA ILE A 51 30.00 14.65 -3.94
C ILE A 51 31.49 14.91 -4.19
N ALA A 52 31.87 15.15 -5.45
CA ALA A 52 33.23 15.46 -5.85
C ALA A 52 33.73 16.73 -5.14
N ASP A 53 32.92 17.78 -5.15
CA ASP A 53 33.20 19.06 -4.49
C ASP A 53 33.27 18.90 -2.97
N ALA A 54 32.33 18.14 -2.37
CA ALA A 54 32.27 17.92 -0.94
C ALA A 54 33.46 17.10 -0.38
N LEU A 55 34.02 16.21 -1.19
CA LEU A 55 35.15 15.35 -0.83
C LEU A 55 36.50 15.87 -1.33
N ASP A 56 36.51 16.95 -2.12
CA ASP A 56 37.71 17.49 -2.81
C ASP A 56 38.42 16.41 -3.66
N ILE A 57 37.64 15.66 -4.45
CA ILE A 57 38.14 14.59 -5.32
C ILE A 57 37.56 14.72 -6.74
N SER A 58 38.17 14.02 -7.70
CA SER A 58 37.65 14.02 -9.07
C SER A 58 36.35 13.21 -9.19
N THR A 59 35.45 13.60 -10.09
CA THR A 59 34.23 12.84 -10.42
C THR A 59 34.52 11.39 -10.82
N ARG A 60 35.64 11.12 -11.50
CA ARG A 60 36.10 9.75 -11.80
C ARG A 60 36.36 8.93 -10.53
N GLN A 61 36.95 9.54 -9.50
CA GLN A 61 37.16 8.87 -8.21
C GLN A 61 35.83 8.63 -7.48
N VAL A 62 34.87 9.55 -7.61
CA VAL A 62 33.51 9.36 -7.05
C VAL A 62 32.83 8.14 -7.69
N TYR A 63 32.85 8.00 -9.02
CA TYR A 63 32.31 6.82 -9.69
C TYR A 63 32.95 5.52 -9.20
N ARG A 64 34.27 5.52 -9.01
CA ARG A 64 34.98 4.38 -8.43
C ARG A 64 34.54 4.09 -6.99
N TYR A 65 34.33 5.12 -6.17
CA TYR A 65 33.81 4.95 -4.82
C TYR A 65 32.40 4.34 -4.82
N ILE A 66 31.49 4.84 -5.65
CA ILE A 66 30.10 4.39 -5.69
C ILE A 66 29.98 2.95 -6.23
N ASN A 67 30.77 2.60 -7.24
CA ASN A 67 30.59 1.34 -7.99
C ASN A 67 31.57 0.24 -7.64
N GLU A 68 32.82 0.58 -7.31
CA GLU A 68 33.92 -0.39 -7.21
C GLU A 68 34.48 -0.52 -5.78
N SER A 69 34.19 0.43 -4.89
CA SER A 69 34.72 0.38 -3.52
C SER A 69 33.85 -0.44 -2.57
N GLU A 70 34.48 -0.99 -1.53
CA GLU A 70 33.78 -1.68 -0.44
C GLU A 70 32.76 -0.76 0.25
N ILE A 71 33.08 0.53 0.42
CA ILE A 71 32.17 1.55 0.95
C ILE A 71 30.91 1.66 0.08
N GLY A 72 31.08 1.69 -1.24
CA GLY A 72 29.95 1.78 -2.18
C GLY A 72 29.02 0.57 -2.09
N ARG A 73 29.60 -0.63 -1.94
CA ARG A 73 28.85 -1.86 -1.73
C ARG A 73 28.11 -1.88 -0.38
N GLU A 74 28.82 -1.57 0.71
CA GLU A 74 28.28 -1.54 2.08
C GLU A 74 27.10 -0.57 2.19
N VAL A 75 27.26 0.64 1.65
CA VAL A 75 26.21 1.66 1.69
C VAL A 75 25.00 1.23 0.86
N ARG A 76 25.20 0.67 -0.34
CA ARG A 76 24.09 0.20 -1.18
C ARG A 76 23.30 -0.92 -0.50
N GLU A 77 23.98 -1.88 0.12
CA GLU A 77 23.36 -2.96 0.88
C GLU A 77 22.57 -2.41 2.07
N THR A 78 23.16 -1.49 2.82
CA THR A 78 22.49 -0.85 3.96
C THR A 78 21.24 -0.08 3.53
N VAL A 79 21.33 0.73 2.47
CA VAL A 79 20.19 1.49 1.94
C VAL A 79 19.10 0.54 1.46
N ALA A 80 19.45 -0.53 0.73
CA ALA A 80 18.48 -1.52 0.28
C ALA A 80 17.79 -2.25 1.45
N MET A 81 18.54 -2.58 2.51
CA MET A 81 17.99 -3.19 3.71
C MET A 81 17.03 -2.25 4.43
N THR A 82 17.44 -1.00 4.67
CA THR A 82 16.57 0.02 5.29
C THR A 82 15.33 0.33 4.45
N GLU A 83 15.46 0.34 3.12
CA GLU A 83 14.33 0.50 2.21
C GLU A 83 13.37 -0.69 2.29
N ALA A 84 13.88 -1.92 2.38
CA ALA A 84 13.08 -3.12 2.56
C ALA A 84 12.37 -3.14 3.93
N GLU A 85 13.05 -2.74 4.99
CA GLU A 85 12.46 -2.56 6.33
C GLU A 85 11.32 -1.55 6.29
N TRP A 86 11.54 -0.37 5.69
CA TRP A 86 10.52 0.65 5.58
C TRP A 86 9.30 0.20 4.74
N ARG A 87 9.55 -0.52 3.65
CA ARG A 87 8.47 -1.14 2.84
C ARG A 87 7.67 -2.15 3.63
N LEU A 88 8.33 -2.98 4.44
CA LEU A 88 7.66 -3.95 5.30
C LEU A 88 6.82 -3.25 6.37
N ASP A 89 7.37 -2.24 7.04
CA ASP A 89 6.65 -1.46 8.05
C ASP A 89 5.41 -0.78 7.46
N ALA A 90 5.55 -0.17 6.29
CA ALA A 90 4.43 0.41 5.56
C ALA A 90 3.37 -0.64 5.18
N ALA A 91 3.80 -1.83 4.73
CA ALA A 91 2.89 -2.92 4.40
C ALA A 91 2.15 -3.46 5.65
N LEU A 92 2.81 -3.52 6.80
CA LEU A 92 2.19 -3.91 8.07
C LEU A 92 1.14 -2.89 8.53
N ALA A 93 1.43 -1.60 8.39
CA ALA A 93 0.47 -0.54 8.72
C ALA A 93 -0.78 -0.59 7.81
N LEU A 94 -0.60 -0.83 6.51
CA LEU A 94 -1.73 -1.03 5.59
C LEU A 94 -2.52 -2.30 5.92
N ARG A 95 -1.87 -3.36 6.40
CA ARG A 95 -2.55 -4.59 6.84
C ARG A 95 -3.43 -4.31 8.06
N GLU A 96 -2.95 -3.55 9.03
CA GLU A 96 -3.74 -3.15 10.20
C GLU A 96 -5.00 -2.37 9.79
N GLU A 97 -4.91 -1.51 8.78
CA GLU A 97 -6.09 -0.79 8.27
C GLU A 97 -7.09 -1.74 7.56
N ILE A 98 -6.60 -2.77 6.86
CA ILE A 98 -7.48 -3.83 6.30
C ILE A 98 -8.21 -4.58 7.42
N GLU A 99 -7.51 -4.98 8.48
CA GLU A 99 -8.10 -5.67 9.63
C GLU A 99 -9.18 -4.79 10.29
N ARG A 100 -8.92 -3.48 10.44
CA ARG A 100 -9.92 -2.52 10.93
C ARG A 100 -11.15 -2.43 10.02
N LEU A 101 -10.94 -2.38 8.70
CA LEU A 101 -12.04 -2.37 7.73
C LEU A 101 -12.88 -3.66 7.79
N GLU A 102 -12.26 -4.80 8.08
CA GLU A 102 -12.95 -6.09 8.30
C GLU A 102 -13.84 -6.09 9.54
N GLU A 103 -13.37 -5.51 10.64
CA GLU A 103 -14.17 -5.35 11.85
C GLU A 103 -15.41 -4.48 11.59
N ILE A 104 -15.24 -3.38 10.84
CA ILE A 104 -16.35 -2.49 10.46
C ILE A 104 -17.33 -3.22 9.54
N GLU A 105 -16.84 -3.94 8.53
CA GLU A 105 -17.67 -4.74 7.62
C GLU A 105 -18.49 -5.77 8.40
N THR A 106 -17.88 -6.47 9.36
CA THR A 106 -18.54 -7.46 10.22
C THR A 106 -19.60 -6.81 11.09
N ALA A 107 -19.29 -5.69 11.74
CA ALA A 107 -20.24 -4.95 12.57
C ALA A 107 -21.45 -4.42 11.77
N LEU A 108 -21.25 -4.01 10.52
CA LEU A 108 -22.34 -3.59 9.62
C LEU A 108 -23.23 -4.77 9.22
N HIS A 109 -22.66 -5.94 8.96
CA HIS A 109 -23.41 -7.16 8.70
C HIS A 109 -24.23 -7.59 9.93
N GLU A 110 -23.66 -7.49 11.14
CA GLU A 110 -24.35 -7.84 12.39
C GLU A 110 -25.48 -6.85 12.75
N ARG A 111 -25.36 -5.57 12.37
CA ARG A 111 -26.36 -4.52 12.59
C ARG A 111 -27.60 -4.61 11.68
N THR A 112 -27.72 -5.69 10.91
CA THR A 112 -28.91 -5.95 10.10
C THR A 112 -30.16 -5.88 10.97
N THR A 113 -31.04 -4.93 10.68
CA THR A 113 -32.29 -4.72 11.42
C THR A 113 -33.41 -5.50 10.72
N THR A 114 -34.09 -6.38 11.45
CA THR A 114 -35.32 -7.02 10.99
C THR A 114 -36.50 -6.11 11.28
N VAL A 115 -37.20 -5.68 10.24
CA VAL A 115 -38.40 -4.84 10.36
C VAL A 115 -39.60 -5.70 9.96
N PRO A 116 -40.70 -5.67 10.73
CA PRO A 116 -41.94 -6.34 10.31
C PRO A 116 -42.48 -5.67 9.05
N THR A 117 -42.70 -6.47 8.01
CA THR A 117 -43.19 -6.01 6.70
C THR A 117 -44.66 -6.32 6.47
N ASP A 118 -45.19 -7.32 7.15
CA ASP A 118 -46.59 -7.69 7.09
C ASP A 118 -47.18 -7.93 8.49
N PHE A 119 -48.45 -7.57 8.65
CA PHE A 119 -49.18 -7.69 9.91
C PHE A 119 -50.46 -8.47 9.67
N GLU A 120 -50.64 -9.57 10.39
CA GLU A 120 -51.87 -10.35 10.38
C GLU A 120 -52.72 -10.01 11.62
N GLU A 121 -54.02 -9.80 11.41
CA GLU A 121 -54.95 -9.57 12.50
C GLU A 121 -55.21 -10.87 13.27
N GLN A 122 -54.80 -10.93 14.53
CA GLN A 122 -55.13 -12.04 15.41
C GLN A 122 -56.14 -11.59 16.46
N THR A 123 -57.23 -12.33 16.54
CA THR A 123 -58.24 -12.16 17.58
C THR A 123 -57.81 -12.95 18.80
N VAL A 124 -57.53 -12.25 19.90
CA VAL A 124 -57.23 -12.83 21.20
C VAL A 124 -58.42 -12.66 22.12
N GLU A 125 -58.82 -13.76 22.73
CA GLU A 125 -59.86 -13.79 23.75
C GLU A 125 -59.22 -13.82 25.13
N GLY A 126 -59.63 -12.91 26.00
CA GLY A 126 -59.06 -12.79 27.34
C GLY A 126 -60.03 -12.25 28.36
N THR A 127 -59.75 -12.56 29.62
CA THR A 127 -60.45 -11.94 30.76
C THR A 127 -59.67 -10.68 31.16
N PRO A 128 -60.32 -9.52 31.31
CA PRO A 128 -59.64 -8.28 31.66
C PRO A 128 -58.93 -8.43 33.00
N THR A 129 -57.62 -8.15 32.98
CA THR A 129 -56.79 -8.12 34.19
C THR A 129 -56.31 -6.69 34.43
N ARG A 130 -56.22 -6.30 35.70
CA ARG A 130 -55.59 -5.04 36.12
C ARG A 130 -54.56 -5.37 37.17
N ASP A 131 -53.33 -4.92 36.96
CA ASP A 131 -52.18 -5.21 37.83
C ASP A 131 -51.97 -6.71 38.10
N GLY A 132 -52.24 -7.57 37.10
CA GLY A 132 -52.09 -9.03 37.18
C GLY A 132 -53.20 -9.76 37.95
N GLN A 133 -54.21 -9.05 38.46
CA GLN A 133 -55.42 -9.65 39.03
C GLN A 133 -56.56 -9.65 38.02
N VAL A 134 -57.24 -10.78 37.88
CA VAL A 134 -58.44 -10.93 37.05
C VAL A 134 -59.57 -10.08 37.65
N ILE A 135 -60.09 -9.12 36.89
CA ILE A 135 -61.29 -8.40 37.30
C ILE A 135 -62.47 -9.30 36.94
N LEU A 136 -63.10 -9.91 37.93
CA LEU A 136 -64.34 -10.67 37.78
C LEU A 136 -65.49 -9.70 37.51
N VAL A 137 -65.60 -9.22 36.27
CA VAL A 137 -66.84 -8.71 35.71
C VAL A 137 -67.55 -9.93 35.10
N ASP A 138 -68.79 -10.17 35.49
CA ASP A 138 -69.60 -11.35 35.17
C ASP A 138 -69.31 -11.94 33.77
N GLY A 139 -68.68 -13.13 33.73
CA GLY A 139 -68.70 -14.09 32.61
C GLY A 139 -68.16 -13.68 31.23
N ASP A 140 -67.86 -12.41 30.98
CA ASP A 140 -67.64 -11.91 29.63
C ASP A 140 -66.17 -12.11 29.22
N VAL A 141 -65.96 -13.02 28.26
CA VAL A 141 -64.71 -13.14 27.50
C VAL A 141 -64.68 -12.00 26.49
N TYR A 142 -63.67 -11.15 26.57
CA TYR A 142 -63.51 -10.05 25.62
C TYR A 142 -62.62 -10.52 24.48
N SER A 143 -63.12 -10.32 23.26
CA SER A 143 -62.38 -10.55 22.03
C SER A 143 -61.74 -9.22 21.59
N LEU A 144 -60.42 -9.20 21.47
CA LEU A 144 -59.66 -8.07 20.94
C LEU A 144 -58.88 -8.51 19.71
N THR A 145 -59.08 -7.83 18.59
CA THR A 145 -58.27 -8.04 17.39
C THR A 145 -57.04 -7.14 17.50
N ILE A 146 -55.86 -7.76 17.52
CA ILE A 146 -54.57 -7.06 17.53
C ILE A 146 -53.79 -7.40 16.26
N PRO A 147 -53.14 -6.41 15.61
CA PRO A 147 -52.22 -6.70 14.52
C PRO A 147 -50.94 -7.31 15.10
N VAL A 148 -50.64 -8.54 14.68
CA VAL A 148 -49.41 -9.25 15.04
C VAL A 148 -48.53 -9.33 13.78
N PRO A 149 -47.25 -8.97 13.85
CA PRO A 149 -46.36 -9.13 12.72
C PRO A 149 -46.27 -10.60 12.28
N ASN A 150 -46.53 -10.86 11.00
CA ASN A 150 -46.49 -12.20 10.42
C ASN A 150 -45.23 -12.42 9.58
N GLU A 151 -44.78 -11.37 8.88
CA GLU A 151 -43.56 -11.42 8.07
C GLU A 151 -42.56 -10.36 8.52
N TYR A 152 -41.28 -10.72 8.46
CA TYR A 152 -40.15 -9.85 8.77
C TYR A 152 -39.19 -9.83 7.59
N GLU A 153 -38.79 -8.63 7.17
CA GLU A 153 -37.73 -8.46 6.18
C GLU A 153 -36.46 -7.97 6.86
N LYS A 154 -35.32 -8.51 6.43
CA LYS A 154 -34.00 -8.00 6.80
C LYS A 154 -33.69 -6.83 5.88
N ILE A 155 -33.68 -5.62 6.43
CA ILE A 155 -33.24 -4.44 5.70
C ILE A 155 -31.75 -4.27 5.94
N THR A 156 -30.96 -4.44 4.89
CA THR A 156 -29.53 -4.12 4.86
C THR A 156 -29.34 -2.84 4.05
N ASP A 157 -29.47 -1.69 4.70
CA ASP A 157 -29.23 -0.37 4.06
C ASP A 157 -27.73 -0.02 3.94
N TYR A 158 -26.85 -0.89 4.44
CA TYR A 158 -25.39 -0.70 4.44
C TYR A 158 -24.70 -1.15 3.13
N GLY A 159 -25.46 -1.51 2.09
CA GLY A 159 -24.90 -1.98 0.81
C GLY A 159 -23.83 -1.06 0.22
N PRO A 160 -24.10 0.26 0.07
CA PRO A 160 -23.11 1.22 -0.43
C PRO A 160 -21.86 1.34 0.46
N ASP A 161 -22.04 1.28 1.78
CA ASP A 161 -20.93 1.38 2.75
C ASP A 161 -20.03 0.14 2.69
N ILE A 162 -20.63 -1.05 2.58
CA ILE A 162 -19.89 -2.33 2.42
C ILE A 162 -19.13 -2.33 1.09
N GLU A 163 -19.74 -1.89 -0.01
CA GLU A 163 -19.06 -1.79 -1.31
C GLU A 163 -17.86 -0.82 -1.26
N GLN A 164 -18.01 0.30 -0.55
CA GLN A 164 -16.94 1.26 -0.35
C GLN A 164 -15.79 0.64 0.48
N ILE A 165 -16.10 -0.03 1.59
CA ILE A 165 -15.12 -0.74 2.43
C ILE A 165 -14.36 -1.78 1.61
N GLN A 166 -15.05 -2.59 0.81
CA GLN A 166 -14.41 -3.61 -0.04
C GLN A 166 -13.53 -2.99 -1.13
N LYS A 167 -13.92 -1.84 -1.69
CA LYS A 167 -13.09 -1.10 -2.64
C LYS A 167 -11.81 -0.59 -1.97
N GLU A 168 -11.92 -0.04 -0.77
CA GLU A 168 -10.78 0.47 0.00
C GLU A 168 -9.82 -0.64 0.42
N LYS A 169 -10.34 -1.78 0.90
CA LYS A 169 -9.53 -2.99 1.16
C LYS A 169 -8.73 -3.43 -0.07
N ARG A 170 -9.35 -3.47 -1.26
CA ARG A 170 -8.65 -3.79 -2.52
C ARG A 170 -7.52 -2.81 -2.81
N GLN A 171 -7.74 -1.52 -2.60
CA GLN A 171 -6.70 -0.50 -2.79
C GLN A 171 -5.51 -0.69 -1.84
N TYR A 172 -5.75 -1.04 -0.58
CA TYR A 172 -4.66 -1.32 0.36
C TYR A 172 -3.91 -2.60 0.01
N ILE A 173 -4.60 -3.65 -0.45
CA ILE A 173 -3.96 -4.88 -0.95
C ILE A 173 -3.06 -4.58 -2.16
N ASP A 174 -3.52 -3.77 -3.11
CA ASP A 174 -2.73 -3.38 -4.29
C ASP A 174 -1.48 -2.57 -3.87
N GLN A 175 -1.61 -1.68 -2.88
CA GLN A 175 -0.51 -0.91 -2.32
C GLN A 175 0.51 -1.81 -1.61
N ILE A 176 0.07 -2.75 -0.78
CA ILE A 176 0.94 -3.75 -0.13
C ILE A 176 1.68 -4.58 -1.19
N THR A 177 0.97 -5.05 -2.21
CA THR A 177 1.55 -5.84 -3.31
C THR A 177 2.65 -5.07 -4.03
N THR A 178 2.41 -3.77 -4.27
CA THR A 178 3.39 -2.86 -4.88
C THR A 178 4.59 -2.62 -3.97
N LEU A 179 4.37 -2.38 -2.67
CA LEU A 179 5.43 -2.13 -1.68
C LEU A 179 6.34 -3.33 -1.49
N LEU A 180 5.77 -4.53 -1.48
CA LEU A 180 6.52 -5.78 -1.31
C LEU A 180 7.12 -6.30 -2.63
N GLY A 181 6.85 -5.64 -3.76
CA GLY A 181 7.29 -6.12 -5.07
C GLY A 181 6.69 -7.47 -5.45
N LEU A 182 5.51 -7.79 -4.91
CA LEU A 182 4.80 -9.06 -5.14
C LEU A 182 3.93 -9.03 -6.39
N VAL A 183 4.08 -8.02 -7.25
CA VAL A 183 3.38 -7.98 -8.53
C VAL A 183 3.88 -9.16 -9.36
N ASP A 184 3.00 -10.14 -9.57
CA ASP A 184 3.24 -11.22 -10.53
C ASP A 184 3.62 -10.60 -11.88
N PHE A 185 4.77 -11.03 -12.40
CA PHE A 185 5.37 -10.59 -13.65
C PHE A 185 4.57 -11.03 -14.90
N ASP A 186 3.23 -11.06 -14.85
CA ASP A 186 2.37 -11.64 -15.89
C ASP A 186 1.31 -10.68 -16.48
N GLN A 187 1.42 -9.37 -16.25
CA GLN A 187 0.56 -8.37 -16.92
C GLN A 187 1.30 -7.19 -17.59
N HIS A 188 2.55 -7.42 -18.01
CA HIS A 188 3.14 -6.62 -19.07
C HIS A 188 3.47 -7.51 -20.27
N HIS A 189 2.43 -7.90 -21.00
CA HIS A 189 2.56 -8.02 -22.45
C HIS A 189 2.72 -6.59 -23.00
N PRO A 190 3.89 -6.17 -23.49
CA PRO A 190 3.92 -5.06 -24.40
C PRO A 190 3.22 -5.53 -25.68
N GLU A 191 1.98 -5.09 -25.88
CA GLU A 191 1.38 -5.05 -27.22
C GLU A 191 2.22 -4.12 -28.10
N HIS A 192 3.29 -4.65 -28.69
CA HIS A 192 3.85 -4.10 -29.90
C HIS A 192 3.10 -4.69 -31.09
N GLY A 193 2.01 -4.02 -31.46
CA GLY A 193 1.38 -4.16 -32.78
C GLY A 193 2.30 -3.69 -33.93
N PRO A 194 2.00 -4.08 -35.17
CA PRO A 194 3.00 -4.41 -36.18
C PRO A 194 3.51 -3.19 -36.95
N SER A 195 4.83 -3.10 -37.11
CA SER A 195 5.47 -2.30 -38.15
C SER A 195 5.93 -3.23 -39.27
N GLU A 196 5.00 -3.63 -40.14
CA GLU A 196 5.36 -4.12 -41.46
C GLU A 196 5.89 -2.94 -42.30
N GLY A 197 7.20 -2.96 -42.54
CA GLY A 197 7.93 -2.03 -43.39
C GLY A 197 9.08 -2.77 -44.05
N SER A 198 8.72 -3.60 -45.02
CA SER A 198 9.59 -4.37 -45.93
C SER A 198 10.80 -3.58 -46.45
N GLY A 199 11.97 -4.20 -46.47
CA GLY A 199 13.22 -3.60 -46.94
C GLY A 199 14.41 -4.56 -46.97
N THR A 200 14.24 -5.68 -47.67
CA THR A 200 15.20 -6.71 -48.09
C THR A 200 16.64 -6.23 -48.36
N THR A 201 17.66 -6.79 -47.68
CA THR A 201 18.77 -7.55 -48.30
C THR A 201 19.71 -8.18 -47.25
N PRO A 202 20.09 -9.47 -47.36
CA PRO A 202 21.09 -10.10 -46.50
C PRO A 202 22.52 -9.83 -47.01
N VAL A 203 23.39 -9.27 -46.17
CA VAL A 203 24.83 -9.20 -46.44
C VAL A 203 25.44 -10.56 -46.15
N GLN A 204 25.88 -11.21 -47.22
CA GLN A 204 26.59 -12.49 -47.18
C GLN A 204 27.96 -12.32 -46.51
N PHE A 205 28.28 -13.26 -45.63
CA PHE A 205 29.62 -13.52 -45.12
C PHE A 205 30.57 -13.77 -46.31
N ARG A 206 31.60 -12.95 -46.45
CA ARG A 206 32.77 -13.27 -47.28
C ARG A 206 33.82 -13.93 -46.41
N GLU A 207 34.08 -15.20 -46.70
CA GLU A 207 35.30 -15.91 -46.38
C GLU A 207 36.50 -15.09 -46.89
N ILE A 208 37.50 -14.90 -46.03
CA ILE A 208 38.77 -14.29 -46.41
C ILE A 208 39.64 -15.43 -46.91
N ASP A 209 39.72 -15.57 -48.23
CA ASP A 209 40.69 -16.43 -48.92
C ASP A 209 42.10 -15.87 -48.72
N ASN A 210 42.95 -16.65 -48.04
CA ASN A 210 44.39 -16.46 -48.02
C ASN A 210 44.97 -17.05 -49.30
N GLY A 211 45.25 -16.20 -50.29
CA GLY A 211 45.97 -16.55 -51.51
C GLY A 211 47.02 -15.50 -51.85
N CYS A 212 48.19 -15.57 -51.20
CA CYS A 212 49.41 -14.93 -51.70
C CYS A 212 50.17 -15.98 -52.51
N ASP A 213 49.93 -16.00 -53.83
CA ASP A 213 50.78 -16.70 -54.78
C ASP A 213 51.91 -15.78 -55.26
N GLU A 214 53.08 -16.39 -55.36
CA GLU A 214 54.31 -15.92 -55.96
C GLU A 214 54.11 -15.42 -57.39
N GLN A 215 54.88 -14.40 -57.82
CA GLN A 215 55.67 -14.52 -59.05
C GLN A 215 56.75 -13.43 -59.17
N SER A 216 57.98 -13.91 -59.06
CA SER A 216 59.18 -13.61 -59.82
C SER A 216 59.17 -12.46 -60.84
N GLY A 217 60.17 -11.58 -60.65
CA GLY A 217 60.78 -10.71 -61.64
C GLY A 217 62.10 -10.18 -61.10
#